data_AF-A0A1I1TR57-F1
#
_entry.id   AF-A0A1I1TR57-F1
#
_cell.length_a   1.000
_cell.length_b   1.000
_cell.length_c   1.000
_cell.angle_alpha   90.00
_cell.angle_beta   90.00
_cell.angle_gamma   90.00
#
_symmetry.space_group_name_H-M   'P 1'
#
loop_
_entity.id
_entity.type
_entity.pdbx_description
1 polymer ?
#
loop_
_entity_poly.entity_id
_entity_poly.type
_entity_poly.pdbx_seq_one_letter_code
_entity_poly.pdbx_strand_id
1 'polypeptide(L)' 'MSSPEQDTPTTDDVMVPTENVSPDHREHAKDPHPSQENLDARTQHERELVDSDDA' A
#
# COMPACT_ATOMS: atom_id res chain seq x y z
N MET A 1 3.47 -34.65 30.67
CA MET A 1 3.99 -34.04 29.43
C MET A 1 3.35 -32.66 29.34
N SER A 2 4.04 -31.60 29.75
CA SER A 2 3.52 -30.24 29.66
C SER A 2 3.82 -29.69 28.28
N SER A 3 2.78 -29.32 27.52
CA SER A 3 2.91 -28.76 26.18
C SER A 3 3.55 -27.36 26.24
N PRO A 4 4.62 -27.07 25.48
CA PRO A 4 5.29 -25.77 25.47
C PRO A 4 4.67 -24.76 24.50
N GLU A 5 3.39 -24.88 24.15
CA GLU A 5 2.73 -24.01 23.14
C GLU A 5 2.13 -22.72 23.73
N GLN A 6 2.51 -22.35 24.96
CA GLN A 6 1.96 -21.17 25.65
C GLN A 6 2.82 -19.90 25.46
N ASP A 7 3.93 -19.97 24.72
CA ASP A 7 4.92 -18.88 24.65
C ASP A 7 5.05 -18.25 23.26
N THR A 8 4.19 -18.65 22.31
CA THR A 8 4.15 -18.06 20.96
C THR A 8 2.97 -17.10 20.84
N PRO A 9 3.19 -15.79 20.70
CA PRO A 9 2.09 -14.84 20.54
C PRO A 9 1.32 -15.14 19.24
N THR A 10 -0.01 -15.18 19.34
CA THR A 10 -0.96 -15.32 18.23
C THR A 10 -1.56 -13.96 17.88
N THR A 11 -2.25 -13.88 16.74
CA THR A 11 -3.00 -12.67 16.32
C THR A 11 -4.16 -12.35 17.28
N ASP A 12 -4.58 -13.31 18.11
CA ASP A 12 -5.57 -13.09 19.17
C ASP A 12 -5.01 -12.31 20.37
N ASP A 13 -3.69 -12.20 20.51
CA ASP A 13 -3.03 -11.45 21.59
C ASP A 13 -2.92 -9.94 21.27
N VAL A 14 -3.37 -9.53 20.09
CA VAL A 14 -3.29 -8.14 19.63
C VAL A 14 -4.56 -7.39 20.03
N MET A 15 -4.42 -6.14 20.50
CA MET A 15 -5.59 -5.34 20.89
C MET A 15 -6.53 -5.07 19.71
N VAL A 16 -7.83 -5.19 19.96
CA VAL A 16 -8.87 -4.78 19.01
C VAL A 16 -8.87 -3.25 18.92
N PRO A 17 -8.79 -2.65 17.72
CA PRO A 17 -8.94 -1.21 17.55
C PRO A 17 -10.27 -0.72 18.14
N THR A 18 -10.21 0.26 19.04
CA THR A 18 -11.40 0.85 19.67
C THR A 18 -11.94 2.07 18.90
N GLU A 19 -11.23 2.51 17.87
CA GLU A 19 -11.60 3.67 17.07
C GLU A 19 -12.73 3.32 16.09
N ASN A 20 -13.70 4.22 15.95
CA ASN A 20 -14.72 4.10 14.92
C ASN A 20 -14.17 4.63 13.60
N VAL A 21 -13.84 3.71 12.68
CA VAL A 21 -13.36 4.06 11.35
C VAL A 21 -14.51 4.68 10.57
N SER A 22 -14.43 5.98 10.31
CA SER A 22 -15.30 6.63 9.34
C SER A 22 -14.63 6.52 7.96
N PRO A 23 -15.20 5.74 7.03
CA PRO A 23 -14.60 5.63 5.71
C PRO A 23 -14.69 6.98 5.00
N ASP A 24 -13.57 7.68 4.88
CA ASP A 24 -13.51 8.94 4.16
C ASP A 24 -13.45 8.67 2.65
N HIS A 25 -14.57 8.17 2.10
CA HIS A 25 -14.68 7.87 0.67
C HIS A 25 -14.65 9.13 -0.20
N ARG A 26 -14.76 10.32 0.39
CA ARG A 26 -14.75 11.59 -0.33
C ARG A 26 -13.32 12.07 -0.56
N GLU A 27 -12.47 12.01 0.45
CA GLU A 27 -11.05 12.38 0.35
C GLU A 27 -10.15 11.22 -0.11
N HIS A 28 -10.64 9.98 -0.01
CA HIS A 28 -9.95 8.77 -0.52
C HIS A 28 -10.54 8.18 -1.79
N ALA A 29 -11.49 8.86 -2.44
CA ALA A 29 -11.70 8.68 -3.87
C ALA A 29 -10.43 9.16 -4.57
N LYS A 30 -9.42 8.28 -4.61
CA LYS A 30 -8.19 8.43 -5.39
C LYS A 30 -8.61 8.97 -6.75
N ASP A 31 -7.87 9.96 -7.24
CA ASP A 31 -8.08 10.55 -8.56
C ASP A 31 -8.50 9.49 -9.58
N PRO A 32 -9.40 9.82 -10.53
CA PRO A 32 -9.82 8.89 -11.56
C PRO A 32 -8.57 8.21 -12.14
N HIS A 33 -8.61 6.87 -12.16
CA HIS A 33 -7.46 6.07 -12.60
C HIS A 33 -6.94 6.66 -13.92
N PRO A 34 -5.63 6.99 -14.02
CA PRO A 34 -5.09 7.63 -15.20
C PRO A 34 -5.39 6.79 -16.44
N SER A 35 -5.59 7.45 -17.58
CA SER A 35 -5.78 6.75 -18.85
C SER A 35 -4.53 5.96 -19.21
N GLN A 36 -4.68 4.92 -20.04
CA GLN A 36 -3.54 4.14 -20.52
C GLN A 36 -2.50 5.03 -21.21
N GLU A 37 -2.94 5.99 -22.02
CA GLU A 37 -2.06 6.97 -22.68
C GLU A 37 -1.22 7.78 -21.67
N ASN A 38 -1.82 8.22 -20.55
CA ASN A 38 -1.07 8.93 -19.51
C ASN A 38 -0.05 8.03 -18.81
N LEU A 39 -0.39 6.75 -18.61
CA LEU A 39 0.54 5.78 -18.04
C LEU A 39 1.71 5.49 -18.98
N ASP A 40 1.44 5.34 -20.27
CA ASP A 40 2.46 5.10 -21.30
C ASP A 40 3.40 6.31 -21.42
N ALA A 41 2.84 7.53 -21.44
CA ALA A 41 3.62 8.77 -21.47
C ALA A 41 4.52 8.92 -20.23
N ARG A 42 3.99 8.62 -19.03
CA ARG A 42 4.78 8.61 -17.79
C ARG A 42 5.91 7.59 -17.82
N THR A 43 5.64 6.39 -18.33
CA THR A 43 6.63 5.33 -18.48
C THR A 43 7.75 5.75 -19.43
N GLN A 44 7.40 6.37 -20.55
CA GLN A 44 8.38 6.83 -21.54
C GLN A 44 9.26 7.95 -20.98
N HIS A 45 8.67 8.94 -20.32
CA HIS A 45 9.41 10.03 -19.67
C HIS A 45 10.38 9.51 -18.59
N GLU A 46 9.96 8.52 -17.81
CA GLU A 46 10.83 7.89 -16.80
C GLU A 46 12.04 7.19 -17.44
N ARG A 47 11.84 6.46 -18.55
CA ARG A 47 12.95 5.84 -19.30
C ARG A 47 13.94 6.88 -19.82
N GLU A 48 13.45 7.97 -20.40
CA GLU A 48 14.28 9.04 -20.92
C GLU A 48 15.14 9.68 -19.83
N LEU A 49 14.59 9.90 -18.64
CA LEU A 49 15.34 10.43 -17.50
C LEU A 49 16.43 9.45 -17.04
N VAL A 50 16.12 8.16 -16.93
CA VAL A 50 17.09 7.14 -16.53
C VAL A 50 18.24 7.05 -17.53
N ASP A 51 17.94 7.04 -18.82
CA ASP A 51 18.95 7.00 -19.88
C ASP A 51 19.77 8.30 -19.97
N SER A 52 19.19 9.44 -19.57
CA SER A 52 19.88 10.74 -19.56
C SER A 52 20.79 10.94 -18.34
N ASP A 53 20.51 10.28 -17.22
CA ASP A 53 21.30 10.40 -15.97
C ASP A 53 22.53 9.47 -15.97
N ASP A 54 22.59 8.48 -16.87
CA ASP A 54 23.72 7.55 -17.07
C ASP A 54 24.72 8.03 -18.17
N ALA A 55 24.48 9.20 -18.78
CA ALA A 55 25.24 9.72 -19.93
C ALA A 55 26.31 10.79 -19.60
#